data_AF-A0AAE1HS75-F1
#
_entry.id   AF-A0AAE1HS75-F1
#
_cell.length_a   1.000
_cell.length_b   1.000
_cell.length_c   1.000
_cell.angle_alpha   90.00
_cell.angle_beta   90.00
_cell.angle_gamma   90.00
#
_symmetry.space_group_name_H-M   'P 1'
#
loop_
_entity.id
_entity.type
_entity.pdbx_description
1 polymer ?
#
loop_
_entity_poly.entity_id
_entity_poly.type
_entity_poly.pdbx_seq_one_letter_code
_entity_poly.pdbx_strand_id
1 'polypeptide(L)'
;MSRSFTGTSLESLKKRKELIPVWLCIGVGFLLSSAYTLRLALKNPDVTWNRNSNPEPWQEYETKNYKIINPIERKIGTDAPKF
;
A
#
# COMPACT_ATOMS: atom_id res chain seq x y z
N MET A 1 4.83 3.03 -40.02
CA MET A 1 3.77 4.01 -39.69
C MET A 1 3.27 3.71 -38.28
N SER A 2 3.87 4.31 -37.25
CA SER A 2 3.45 4.10 -35.85
C SER A 2 2.22 4.97 -35.57
N ARG A 3 1.05 4.36 -35.43
CA ARG A 3 -0.14 5.07 -34.96
C ARG A 3 -0.05 5.16 -33.44
N SER A 4 0.37 6.32 -32.94
CA SER A 4 0.32 6.60 -31.50
C SER A 4 -1.15 6.61 -31.04
N PHE A 5 -1.46 5.88 -29.97
CA PHE A 5 -2.80 5.77 -29.44
C PHE A 5 -3.28 7.14 -28.93
N THR A 6 -4.38 7.65 -29.48
CA THR A 6 -4.88 8.98 -29.11
C THR A 6 -5.50 8.93 -27.72
N GLY A 7 -4.89 9.59 -26.74
CA GLY A 7 -5.40 9.62 -25.36
C GLY A 7 -4.41 9.16 -24.27
N THR A 8 -3.19 8.77 -24.65
CA THR A 8 -2.11 8.44 -23.70
C THR A 8 -1.06 9.55 -23.56
N SER A 9 -1.05 10.56 -24.45
CA SER A 9 -0.18 11.73 -24.33
C SER A 9 -0.85 12.88 -23.58
N LEU A 10 -0.06 13.66 -22.83
CA LEU A 10 -0.55 14.82 -22.06
C LEU A 10 -1.25 15.86 -22.96
N GLU A 11 -0.76 16.04 -24.18
CA GLU A 11 -1.38 16.94 -25.18
C GLU A 11 -2.74 16.41 -25.67
N SER A 12 -2.86 15.09 -25.85
CA SER A 12 -4.13 14.46 -26.22
C SER A 12 -5.16 14.53 -25.10
N LEU A 13 -4.70 14.46 -23.84
CA LEU A 13 -5.55 14.54 -22.65
C LEU A 13 -6.09 15.95 -22.43
N LYS A 14 -5.27 16.99 -22.66
CA LYS A 14 -5.73 18.39 -22.63
C LYS A 14 -6.78 18.68 -23.71
N LYS A 15 -6.63 18.07 -24.89
CA LYS A 15 -7.58 18.23 -26.00
C LYS A 15 -8.91 17.52 -25.77
N ARG A 16 -8.93 16.45 -24.97
CA ARG A 16 -10.14 15.66 -24.66
C ARG A 16 -10.38 15.59 -23.16
N LYS A 17 -11.08 16.60 -22.64
CA LYS A 17 -11.36 16.74 -21.20
C LYS A 17 -12.19 15.59 -20.62
N GLU A 18 -12.94 14.87 -21.45
CA GLU A 18 -13.74 13.70 -21.06
C GLU A 18 -12.89 12.53 -20.54
N LEU A 19 -11.62 12.44 -20.92
CA LEU A 19 -10.73 11.36 -20.46
C LEU A 19 -10.11 11.65 -19.07
N ILE A 20 -10.14 12.90 -18.61
CA ILE A 20 -9.58 13.32 -17.32
C ILE A 20 -10.21 12.54 -16.14
N PRO A 21 -11.55 12.43 -15.99
CA PRO A 21 -12.15 11.70 -14.88
C PRO A 21 -11.79 10.21 -14.89
N VAL A 22 -11.68 9.59 -16.07
CA VAL A 22 -11.31 8.17 -16.19
C VAL A 22 -9.87 7.95 -15.72
N TRP A 23 -8.94 8.78 -16.18
CA TRP A 23 -7.53 8.71 -15.75
C TRP A 23 -7.37 9.03 -14.27
N LEU A 24 -8.20 9.90 -13.71
CA LEU A 24 -8.21 10.18 -12.27
C LEU A 24 -8.63 8.94 -11.48
N CYS A 25 -9.70 8.25 -11.87
CA CYS A 25 -10.11 7.01 -11.20
C CYS A 25 -9.03 5.93 -11.26
N ILE A 26 -8.37 5.78 -12.41
CA ILE A 26 -7.25 4.83 -12.59
C ILE A 26 -6.07 5.22 -11.69
N GLY A 27 -5.69 6.49 -11.70
CA GLY A 27 -4.59 7.01 -10.88
C GLY A 27 -4.86 6.84 -9.38
N VAL A 28 -6.08 7.15 -8.92
CA VAL A 28 -6.51 6.94 -7.54
C VAL A 28 -6.48 5.46 -7.17
N GLY A 29 -7.00 4.58 -8.03
CA GLY A 29 -6.97 3.13 -7.81
C GLY A 29 -5.53 2.59 -7.70
N PHE A 30 -4.64 3.02 -8.58
CA PHE A 30 -3.23 2.64 -8.56
C PHE A 30 -2.53 3.13 -7.28
N LEU A 31 -2.75 4.39 -6.91
CA LEU A 31 -2.17 4.98 -5.70
C LEU A 31 -2.65 4.26 -4.44
N LEU A 32 -3.96 4.02 -4.31
CA LEU A 32 -4.52 3.33 -3.14
C LEU A 32 -4.01 1.88 -3.02
N SER A 33 -3.97 1.14 -4.14
CA SER A 33 -3.45 -0.23 -4.17
C SER A 33 -1.98 -0.29 -3.79
N SER A 34 -1.17 0.59 -4.37
CA SER A 34 0.26 0.69 -4.08
C SER A 34 0.51 1.09 -2.63
N ALA A 35 -0.23 2.09 -2.12
CA ALA A 35 -0.12 2.55 -0.74
C ALA A 35 -0.49 1.45 0.27
N TYR A 36 -1.56 0.69 0.01
CA TYR A 36 -1.97 -0.42 0.87
C TYR A 36 -0.94 -1.55 0.86
N THR A 37 -0.43 -1.90 -0.31
CA THR A 37 0.63 -2.92 -0.46
C THR A 37 1.91 -2.50 0.25
N LEU A 38 2.33 -1.24 0.12
CA LEU A 38 3.49 -0.70 0.82
C LEU A 38 3.29 -0.72 2.34
N ARG A 39 2.09 -0.36 2.82
CA ARG A 39 1.76 -0.48 4.24
C ARG A 39 1.87 -1.92 4.72
N LEU A 40 1.36 -2.89 3.95
CA LEU A 40 1.45 -4.31 4.31
C LEU A 40 2.89 -4.79 4.32
N ALA A 41 3.71 -4.35 3.37
CA ALA A 41 5.12 -4.71 3.32
C ALA A 41 5.90 -4.19 4.53
N LEU A 42 5.58 -2.99 5.02
CA LEU A 42 6.34 -2.34 6.09
C LEU A 42 5.78 -2.58 7.50
N LYS A 43 4.46 -2.77 7.64
CA LYS A 43 3.74 -2.86 8.92
C LYS A 43 2.92 -4.15 9.03
N ASN A 44 3.59 -5.28 8.89
CA ASN A 44 3.00 -6.61 9.05
C ASN A 44 3.95 -7.52 9.86
N PRO A 45 3.50 -8.20 10.92
CA PRO A 45 4.33 -9.12 11.71
C PRO A 45 4.90 -10.30 10.89
N ASP A 46 4.24 -10.68 9.80
CA ASP A 46 4.66 -11.82 8.96
C ASP A 46 5.76 -11.44 7.95
N VAL A 47 6.11 -10.15 7.84
CA VAL A 47 7.07 -9.65 6.84
C VAL A 47 8.25 -8.97 7.55
N THR A 48 9.42 -9.59 7.46
CA THR A 48 10.67 -9.06 7.97
C THR A 48 11.65 -8.76 6.84
N TRP A 49 12.10 -7.50 6.76
CA TRP A 49 13.17 -7.07 5.84
C TRP A 49 14.57 -7.21 6.43
N ASN A 50 14.67 -7.36 7.75
CA ASN A 50 15.94 -7.48 8.46
C ASN A 50 16.31 -8.95 8.68
N ARG A 51 17.11 -9.53 7.77
CA ARG A 51 17.48 -10.95 7.85
C ARG A 51 18.61 -11.26 8.84
N ASN A 52 19.44 -10.26 9.19
CA ASN A 52 20.71 -10.51 9.89
C ASN A 52 20.80 -9.87 11.28
N SER A 53 20.08 -8.78 11.53
CA SER A 53 20.18 -8.00 12.78
C SER A 53 19.00 -8.22 13.73
N ASN A 54 18.01 -9.03 13.35
CA ASN A 54 16.91 -9.42 14.24
C ASN A 54 16.81 -10.96 14.28
N PRO A 55 17.46 -11.63 15.26
CA PRO A 55 17.43 -13.09 15.36
C PRO A 55 16.04 -13.66 15.72
N GLU A 56 15.15 -12.84 16.29
CA GLU A 56 13.78 -13.23 16.66
C GLU A 56 12.72 -12.27 16.07
N PRO A 57 12.51 -12.30 14.74
CA PRO A 57 11.61 -11.36 14.05
C PRO A 57 10.16 -11.40 14.53
N TRP A 58 9.70 -12.55 15.00
CA TRP A 58 8.35 -12.74 15.55
C TRP A 58 8.10 -11.97 16.86
N GLN A 59 9.15 -11.54 17.57
CA GLN A 59 9.03 -10.73 18.80
C GLN A 59 8.89 -9.22 18.53
N GLU A 60 9.14 -8.75 17.29
CA GLU A 60 9.21 -7.31 16.99
C GLU A 60 7.88 -6.57 17.20
N TYR A 61 6.77 -7.29 17.13
CA TYR A 61 5.41 -6.78 17.27
C TYR A 61 4.73 -7.17 18.60
N GLU A 62 5.45 -7.73 19.57
CA GLU A 62 4.88 -8.12 20.88
C GLU A 62 4.18 -6.95 21.59
N THR A 63 4.80 -5.77 21.56
CA THR A 63 4.30 -4.55 22.21
C THR A 63 3.68 -3.54 21.24
N LYS A 64 3.68 -3.83 19.93
CA LYS A 64 3.25 -2.90 18.88
C LYS A 64 1.94 -3.34 18.23
N ASN A 65 1.09 -2.38 17.92
CA ASN A 65 -0.13 -2.63 17.15
C ASN A 65 0.16 -2.55 15.65
N TYR A 66 -0.01 -3.66 14.94
CA TYR A 66 0.13 -3.68 13.48
C TYR A 66 -1.16 -3.29 12.74
N LYS A 67 -2.33 -3.43 13.38
CA LYS A 67 -3.66 -3.11 12.81
C LYS A 67 -3.85 -1.59 12.63
N ILE A 68 -4.40 -1.17 11.48
CA ILE A 68 -4.72 0.25 11.19
C ILE A 68 -5.89 0.74 12.05
N ILE A 69 -6.89 -0.12 12.25
CA ILE A 69 -8.08 0.19 13.07
C ILE A 69 -8.11 -0.83 14.19
N ASN A 70 -7.96 -0.35 15.42
CA ASN A 70 -8.16 -1.15 16.61
C ASN A 70 -9.49 -0.75 17.24
N PRO A 71 -10.52 -1.61 17.17
CA PRO A 71 -11.81 -1.32 17.81
C PRO A 71 -11.73 -1.34 19.35
N ILE A 72 -10.61 -1.82 19.91
CA ILE A 72 -10.35 -1.89 21.35
C ILE A 72 -9.00 -1.20 21.58
N GLU A 73 -9.00 -0.06 22.28
CA GLU A 73 -7.76 0.60 22.73
C GLU A 73 -7.11 -0.23 23.85
N ARG A 74 -6.28 -1.21 23.47
CA ARG A 74 -5.45 -1.94 24.42
C ARG A 74 -4.08 -1.28 24.51
N LYS A 75 -3.60 -1.06 25.74
CA LYS A 75 -2.21 -0.63 26.01
C LYS A 75 -1.19 -1.73 25.70
N ILE A 76 -1.62 -3.00 25.78
CA ILE A 76 -0.87 -4.15 25.26
C ILE A 76 -1.05 -4.20 23.74
N GLY A 77 0.04 -4.40 23.01
CA GLY A 77 0.01 -4.61 21.55
C GLY A 77 -1.00 -5.69 21.18
N THR A 78 -1.56 -5.63 19.96
CA THR A 78 -2.38 -6.73 19.45
C THR A 78 -1.57 -8.00 19.56
N ASP A 79 -2.07 -8.99 20.31
CA ASP A 79 -1.39 -10.27 20.53
C ASP A 79 -0.84 -10.77 19.20
N ALA A 80 0.47 -11.07 19.16
CA ALA A 80 1.08 -11.66 17.98
C ALA A 80 0.26 -12.90 17.60
N PRO A 81 0.01 -13.13 16.30
CA PRO A 81 -0.72 -14.32 15.87
C PRO A 81 -0.01 -15.56 16.44
N LYS A 82 -0.72 -16.30 17.30
CA LYS A 82 -0.21 -17.57 17.83
C LYS A 82 -0.26 -18.59 16.69
N PHE A 83 0.90 -19.13 16.35
CA PHE A 83 1.04 -20.25 15.40
C PHE A 83 0.68 -21.57 16.09
#